data_AF-A0A2H0U9N1-F1
#
_entry.id   AF-A0A2H0U9N1-F1
#
_cell.length_a   1.000
_cell.length_b   1.000
_cell.length_c   1.000
_cell.angle_alpha   90.00
_cell.angle_beta   90.00
_cell.angle_gamma   90.00
#
_symmetry.space_group_name_H-M   'P 1'
#
loop_
_entity.id
_entity.type
_entity.pdbx_description
1 polymer ?
#
loop_
_entity_poly.entity_id
_entity_poly.type
_entity_poly.pdbx_seq_one_letter_code
_entity_poly.pdbx_strand_id
1 'polypeptide(L)'
;MGDVANNWSGHLVLAIDPDLLGGASAVKTGVTQMIEKVKATKKLPDVKEILMPSERGDKMTKQVLDSGEIEIEVNLYNELKKASEK
;
A
#
# COMPACT_ATOMS: atom_id res chain seq x y z
N MET A 1 12.07 -32.56 -17.27
CA MET A 1 12.83 -31.34 -17.57
C MET A 1 11.80 -30.29 -17.97
N GLY A 2 11.57 -29.29 -17.12
CA GLY A 2 10.53 -28.27 -17.28
C GLY A 2 10.68 -27.27 -16.13
N ASP A 3 11.43 -26.20 -16.40
CA ASP A 3 11.79 -25.15 -15.47
C ASP A 3 10.54 -24.31 -15.12
N VAL A 4 10.11 -24.36 -13.86
CA VAL A 4 9.01 -23.55 -13.30
C VAL A 4 9.52 -22.25 -12.65
N ALA A 5 10.82 -21.97 -12.70
CA ALA A 5 11.43 -20.84 -11.99
C ALA A 5 11.23 -19.48 -12.67
N ASN A 6 10.79 -19.41 -13.94
CA ASN A 6 10.83 -18.19 -14.74
C ASN A 6 9.50 -17.74 -15.38
N ASN A 7 8.36 -18.35 -15.04
CA ASN A 7 7.11 -18.00 -15.70
C ASN A 7 6.32 -16.90 -14.96
N TRP A 8 6.91 -15.71 -14.88
CA TRP A 8 6.17 -14.48 -14.57
C TRP A 8 5.36 -14.11 -15.83
N SER A 9 4.20 -14.75 -15.95
CA SER A 9 3.34 -14.64 -17.13
C SER A 9 2.69 -13.26 -17.23
N GLY A 10 3.43 -12.28 -17.76
CA GLY A 10 2.95 -10.97 -18.23
C GLY A 10 2.43 -10.00 -17.17
N HIS A 11 2.84 -8.74 -17.23
CA HIS A 11 2.25 -7.67 -16.43
C HIS A 11 1.29 -6.84 -17.28
N LEU A 12 0.06 -6.61 -16.80
CA LEU A 12 -0.86 -5.63 -17.36
C LEU A 12 -0.77 -4.35 -16.54
N VAL A 13 -0.39 -3.27 -17.21
CA VAL A 13 -0.42 -1.93 -16.63
C VAL A 13 -1.46 -1.12 -17.39
N LEU A 14 -2.44 -0.57 -16.66
CA LEU A 14 -3.45 0.34 -17.19
C LEU A 14 -3.29 1.70 -16.52
N ALA A 15 -3.16 2.74 -17.32
CA ALA A 15 -3.21 4.12 -16.89
C ALA A 15 -4.42 4.80 -17.52
N ILE A 16 -5.15 5.58 -16.74
CA ILE A 16 -6.30 6.36 -17.18
C ILE A 16 -5.99 7.83 -16.89
N ASP A 17 -6.07 8.66 -17.92
CA ASP A 17 -5.92 10.10 -17.79
C ASP A 17 -7.20 10.70 -17.18
N PRO A 18 -7.14 11.31 -15.98
CA PRO A 18 -8.32 11.87 -15.33
C PRO A 18 -8.89 13.10 -16.06
N ASP A 19 -8.13 13.77 -16.92
CA ASP A 19 -8.63 14.91 -17.69
C ASP A 19 -9.67 14.49 -18.74
N LEU A 20 -9.64 13.21 -19.15
CA LEU A 20 -10.68 12.61 -19.99
C LEU A 20 -12.00 12.35 -19.23
N LEU A 21 -11.98 12.41 -17.90
CA LEU A 21 -13.12 12.08 -17.02
C LEU A 21 -13.67 13.31 -16.26
N GLY A 22 -13.34 14.52 -16.71
CA GLY A 22 -13.81 15.77 -16.10
C GLY A 22 -12.74 16.52 -15.28
N GLY A 23 -11.47 16.13 -15.39
CA GLY A 23 -10.34 16.85 -14.82
C GLY A 23 -9.82 16.20 -13.54
N ALA A 24 -8.49 16.20 -13.37
CA ALA A 24 -7.82 15.69 -12.17
C ALA A 24 -8.40 16.24 -10.86
N SER A 25 -8.74 17.54 -10.82
CA SER A 25 -9.30 18.16 -9.61
C SER A 25 -10.70 17.62 -9.28
N ALA A 26 -11.57 17.46 -10.27
CA ALA A 26 -12.92 16.97 -10.05
C ALA A 26 -12.92 15.50 -9.59
N VAL A 27 -12.08 14.67 -10.24
CA VAL A 27 -11.87 13.27 -9.83
C VAL A 27 -11.37 13.20 -8.40
N LYS A 28 -10.35 14.00 -8.04
CA LYS A 28 -9.81 14.04 -6.68
C LYS A 28 -10.88 14.42 -5.66
N THR A 29 -11.62 15.51 -5.89
CA THR A 29 -12.69 15.95 -4.97
C THR A 29 -13.77 14.89 -4.81
N GLY A 30 -14.23 14.28 -5.91
CA GLY A 30 -15.25 13.23 -5.87
C GLY A 30 -14.79 11.99 -5.09
N VAL A 31 -13.56 11.53 -5.34
CA VAL A 31 -12.97 10.39 -4.64
C VAL A 31 -12.79 10.70 -3.15
N THR A 32 -12.31 11.91 -2.79
CA THR A 32 -12.18 12.33 -1.38
C THR A 32 -13.53 12.30 -0.66
N GLN A 33 -14.58 12.88 -1.25
CA GLN A 33 -15.92 12.86 -0.65
C GLN A 33 -16.48 11.44 -0.50
N MET A 34 -16.20 10.56 -1.46
CA MET A 34 -16.59 9.14 -1.37
C MET A 34 -15.89 8.46 -0.19
N ILE A 35 -14.58 8.66 -0.05
CA ILE A 35 -13.79 8.10 1.06
C ILE A 35 -14.32 8.58 2.41
N GLU A 36 -14.61 9.87 2.54
CA GLU A 36 -15.18 10.45 3.76
C GLU A 36 -16.51 9.79 4.13
N LYS A 37 -17.40 9.58 3.16
CA LYS A 37 -18.67 8.89 3.38
C LYS A 37 -18.47 7.45 3.84
N VAL A 38 -17.57 6.69 3.21
CA VAL A 38 -17.26 5.31 3.59
C VAL A 38 -16.75 5.25 5.03
N LYS A 39 -15.84 6.15 5.40
CA LYS A 39 -15.28 6.22 6.75
C LYS A 39 -16.30 6.64 7.82
N ALA A 40 -17.29 7.45 7.44
CA ALA A 40 -18.35 7.90 8.32
C ALA A 40 -19.47 6.85 8.52
N THR A 41 -19.44 5.71 7.81
CA THR A 41 -20.46 4.67 7.96
C THR A 41 -20.44 4.02 9.35
N LYS A 42 -21.58 3.46 9.74
CA LYS A 42 -21.71 2.76 11.02
C LYS A 42 -20.76 1.56 11.06
N LYS A 43 -19.85 1.59 12.02
CA LYS A 43 -18.92 0.48 12.29
C LYS A 43 -19.70 -0.73 12.81
N LEU A 44 -19.22 -1.93 12.48
CA LEU A 44 -19.67 -3.16 13.14
C LEU A 44 -19.19 -3.18 14.60
N PRO A 45 -19.84 -3.96 15.48
CA PRO A 45 -19.30 -4.26 16.81
C PRO A 45 -17.84 -4.73 16.70
N ASP A 46 -16.99 -4.27 17.62
CA ASP A 46 -15.57 -4.60 17.71
C ASP A 46 -14.64 -4.03 16.61
N VAL A 47 -15.19 -3.34 15.60
CA VAL A 47 -14.38 -2.62 14.61
C VAL A 47 -14.01 -1.23 15.13
N LYS A 48 -12.72 -1.04 15.48
CA LYS A 48 -12.20 0.25 15.99
C LYS A 48 -12.28 1.38 14.95
N GLU A 49 -11.87 1.11 13.73
CA GLU A 49 -11.86 2.09 12.63
C GLU A 49 -12.10 1.42 11.27
N ILE A 50 -12.68 2.18 10.35
CA ILE A 50 -12.78 1.82 8.93
C ILE A 50 -11.61 2.50 8.23
N LEU A 51 -10.74 1.71 7.61
CA LEU A 51 -9.59 2.20 6.85
C LEU A 51 -9.81 1.96 5.37
N MET A 52 -9.29 2.87 4.55
CA MET A 52 -9.18 2.61 3.11
C MET A 52 -8.03 1.63 2.85
N PRO A 53 -8.03 0.94 1.69
CA PRO A 53 -6.83 0.28 1.20
C PRO A 53 -5.65 1.26 1.22
N SER A 54 -4.44 0.74 1.43
CA SER A 54 -3.17 1.47 1.68
C SER A 54 -3.03 2.16 3.04
N GLU A 55 -4.08 2.70 3.66
CA GLU A 55 -3.92 3.61 4.83
C GLU A 55 -3.18 2.97 6.03
N ARG A 56 -3.34 1.67 6.24
CA ARG A 56 -2.57 0.96 7.27
C ARG A 56 -1.07 0.97 6.95
N GLY A 57 -0.71 0.71 5.69
CA GLY A 57 0.67 0.76 5.22
C GLY A 57 1.22 2.19 5.20
N ASP A 58 0.39 3.18 4.89
CA ASP A 58 0.78 4.60 4.93
C ASP A 58 1.09 5.03 6.37
N LYS A 59 0.29 4.58 7.35
CA LYS A 59 0.57 4.81 8.78
C LYS A 59 1.91 4.17 9.19
N MET A 60 2.18 2.93 8.79
CA MET A 60 3.44 2.24 9.09
C MET A 60 4.65 2.92 8.42
N THR A 61 4.51 3.30 7.15
CA THR A 61 5.56 4.01 6.40
C THR A 61 5.88 5.35 7.05
N LYS A 62 4.86 6.10 7.47
CA LYS A 62 5.06 7.34 8.20
C LYS A 62 5.81 7.11 9.52
N GLN A 63 5.46 6.09 10.29
CA GLN A 63 6.16 5.75 11.53
C GLN A 63 7.64 5.46 11.29
N VAL A 64 7.96 4.67 10.26
CA VAL A 64 9.34 4.38 9.84
C VAL A 64 10.11 5.65 9.46
N LEU A 65 9.47 6.54 8.69
CA LEU A 65 10.10 7.79 8.27
C LEU A 65 10.32 8.74 9.45
N ASP A 66 9.38 8.79 10.38
CA ASP A 66 9.45 9.64 11.58
C ASP A 66 10.50 9.10 12.59
N SER A 67 10.65 7.77 12.74
CA SER A 67 11.65 7.16 13.62
C SER A 67 13.05 7.09 13.00
N GLY A 68 13.14 7.04 11.67
CA GLY A 68 14.39 6.72 10.96
C GLY A 68 14.80 5.25 11.07
N GLU A 69 13.93 4.39 11.61
CA GLU A 69 14.21 2.99 11.91
C GLU A 69 13.12 2.08 11.31
N ILE A 70 13.52 0.93 10.77
CA ILE A 70 12.61 -0.10 10.27
C ILE A 70 12.68 -1.30 11.22
N GLU A 71 11.54 -1.70 11.75
CA GLU A 71 11.44 -2.95 12.50
C GLU A 71 11.62 -4.14 11.55
N ILE A 72 12.61 -4.98 11.86
CA ILE A 72 12.93 -6.19 11.10
C ILE A 72 13.05 -7.37 12.05
N GLU A 73 12.66 -8.55 11.57
CA GLU A 73 12.79 -9.78 12.33
C GLU A 73 14.28 -10.15 12.51
N VAL A 74 14.64 -10.73 13.65
CA VAL A 74 16.04 -10.94 14.05
C VAL A 74 16.76 -11.90 13.09
N ASN A 75 16.11 -12.95 12.60
CA ASN A 75 16.73 -13.84 11.63
C ASN A 75 16.96 -13.15 10.29
N LEU A 76 16.00 -12.34 9.82
CA LEU A 76 16.19 -11.52 8.62
C LEU A 76 17.38 -10.57 8.78
N TYR A 77 17.52 -9.89 9.93
CA TYR A 77 18.67 -9.02 10.20
C TYR A 77 19.99 -9.79 10.15
N ASN A 78 20.04 -10.97 10.78
CA ASN A 78 21.23 -11.82 10.79
C ASN A 78 21.60 -12.30 9.37
N GLU A 79 20.61 -12.62 8.53
CA GLU A 79 20.84 -13.01 7.14
C GLU A 79 21.34 -11.84 6.29
N LEU A 80 20.77 -10.65 6.45
CA LEU A 80 21.25 -9.44 5.77
C LEU A 80 22.69 -9.11 6.14
N LYS A 81 23.05 -9.26 7.42
CA LYS A 81 24.44 -9.05 7.87
C LYS A 81 25.41 -10.03 7.21
N LYS A 82 25.06 -11.32 7.13
CA LYS A 82 25.86 -12.33 6.41
C LYS A 82 26.00 -12.01 4.93
N ALA A 83 24.94 -11.49 4.30
CA ALA A 83 24.98 -11.10 2.90
C ALA A 83 25.89 -9.90 2.63
N SER A 84 26.04 -8.98 3.59
CA SER A 84 26.92 -7.80 3.46
C SER A 84 28.42 -8.12 3.62
N GLU A 85 28.77 -9.27 4.18
CA GLU A 85 30.16 -9.70 4.41
C GLU A 85 30.75 -10.50 3.23
N LYS A 86 29.94 -10.76 2.18
CA LYS A 86 30.37 -11.38 0.92
C LYS A 86 30.80 -10.33 -0.10
#